data_AF-A0A0W0VP60-F1
#
_entry.id   AF-A0A0W0VP60-F1
#
_cell.length_a   1.000
_cell.length_b   1.000
_cell.length_c   1.000
_cell.angle_alpha   90.00
_cell.angle_beta   90.00
_cell.angle_gamma   90.00
#
_symmetry.space_group_name_H-M   'P 1'
#
loop_
_entity.id
_entity.type
_entity.pdbx_description
1 polymer ?
#
loop_
_entity_poly.entity_id
_entity_poly.type
_entity_poly.pdbx_seq_one_letter_code
_entity_poly.pdbx_strand_id
1 'polypeptide(L)'
;MAITRESEHLSLASLQSIHPDLTGHQHRLLALVNHQAAQDNIDLSRQSPNMLSLLMQKIKSSPPRQDSEEQALKLYALLREEMQKQTYLNQKMHREQGNYTNLPLHQRALKDEMQDHDIQRMMPESTAEIEVFAPVNRFDSSTEAVQEGIKSALAKQAITHLFIPVGPGHWRGLYVTKPCDNQDQFQLEIFDPYGPANATAITGFAKKLLENCGIDDNKLTITHKGPIHPQKDGYACGDFTCAYSHKKMKILGAKHYHNELISTLDTFGNSNHALRKVTRSLTSKLMGEEKQHLSEPHQSKSPEQCLKQEITRLKKSMDPVEKQVYESTIALPKKAAVSYRHEVASLIKCRDTIFDKANMAIQKERTQSLTDEELAAKLQAEELEKAGFRRQ
;
A
#
# COMPACT_ATOMS: atom_id res chain seq x y z
N MET A 1 -16.04 18.60 4.47
CA MET A 1 -17.49 18.40 4.70
C MET A 1 -17.65 17.85 6.09
N ALA A 2 -18.44 18.48 6.96
CA ALA A 2 -18.72 17.95 8.30
C ALA A 2 -19.54 16.65 8.23
N ILE A 3 -19.46 15.79 9.26
CA ILE A 3 -20.39 14.65 9.35
C ILE A 3 -21.83 15.17 9.52
N THR A 4 -22.82 14.37 9.12
CA THR A 4 -24.23 14.78 9.26
C THR A 4 -24.61 14.96 10.73
N ARG A 5 -25.57 15.85 11.05
CA ARG A 5 -26.07 16.03 12.43
C ARG A 5 -26.55 14.73 13.07
N GLU A 6 -27.15 13.86 12.26
CA GLU A 6 -27.57 12.52 12.71
C GLU A 6 -26.35 11.66 13.11
N SER A 7 -25.27 11.68 12.32
CA SER A 7 -24.04 10.97 12.65
C SER A 7 -23.34 11.55 13.89
N GLU A 8 -23.35 12.87 14.04
CA GLU A 8 -22.85 13.57 15.23
C GLU A 8 -23.60 13.13 16.49
N HIS A 9 -24.94 13.08 16.43
CA HIS A 9 -25.79 12.62 17.52
C HIS A 9 -25.56 11.14 17.87
N LEU A 10 -25.44 10.27 16.87
CA LEU A 10 -25.15 8.85 17.08
C LEU A 10 -23.77 8.65 17.71
N SER A 11 -22.76 9.41 17.27
CA SER A 11 -21.42 9.40 17.86
C SER A 11 -21.48 9.79 19.35
N LEU A 12 -22.16 10.90 19.67
CA LEU A 12 -22.29 11.36 21.05
C LEU A 12 -23.05 10.37 21.93
N ALA A 13 -24.17 9.83 21.45
CA ALA A 13 -24.97 8.85 22.17
C ALA A 13 -24.18 7.57 22.46
N SER A 14 -23.41 7.09 21.49
CA SER A 14 -22.51 5.95 21.65
C SER A 14 -21.48 6.21 22.75
N LEU A 15 -20.77 7.34 22.68
CA LEU A 15 -19.76 7.73 23.68
C LEU A 15 -20.35 7.84 25.10
N GLN A 16 -21.56 8.39 25.24
CA GLN A 16 -22.24 8.52 26.52
C GLN A 16 -22.72 7.17 27.08
N SER A 17 -23.17 6.26 26.21
CA SER A 17 -23.63 4.93 26.63
C SER A 17 -22.50 4.07 27.21
N ILE A 18 -21.27 4.26 26.71
CA ILE A 18 -20.07 3.52 27.16
C ILE A 18 -19.53 4.11 28.48
N HIS A 19 -19.81 5.39 28.75
CA HIS A 19 -19.34 6.11 29.93
C HIS A 19 -20.50 6.75 30.71
N PRO A 20 -21.35 5.94 31.36
CA PRO A 20 -22.49 6.44 32.12
C PRO A 20 -22.08 7.16 33.42
N ASP A 21 -20.81 7.07 33.81
CA ASP A 21 -20.27 7.61 35.06
C ASP A 21 -19.81 9.08 34.95
N LEU A 22 -20.07 9.74 33.83
CA LEU A 22 -19.70 11.15 33.63
C LEU A 22 -20.61 12.10 34.41
N THR A 23 -20.02 13.16 34.95
CA THR A 23 -20.74 14.26 35.62
C THR A 23 -21.39 15.20 34.59
N GLY A 24 -22.34 16.03 35.03
CA GLY A 24 -23.03 16.98 34.14
C GLY A 24 -22.10 18.02 33.46
N HIS A 25 -20.95 18.35 34.04
CA HIS A 25 -19.93 19.15 33.36
C HIS A 25 -19.21 18.33 32.28
N GLN A 26 -18.81 17.09 32.60
CA GLN A 26 -18.09 16.21 31.68
C GLN A 26 -18.93 15.81 30.46
N HIS A 27 -20.23 15.59 30.63
CA HIS A 27 -21.15 15.37 29.51
C HIS A 27 -21.22 16.56 28.55
N ARG A 28 -21.26 17.79 29.10
CA ARG A 28 -21.27 19.02 28.30
C ARG A 28 -19.96 19.21 27.56
N LEU A 29 -18.83 18.98 28.23
CA LEU A 29 -17.51 19.07 27.63
C LEU A 29 -17.34 18.03 26.50
N LEU A 30 -17.79 16.79 26.71
CA LEU A 30 -17.79 15.75 25.69
C LEU A 30 -18.63 16.11 24.47
N ALA A 31 -19.82 16.69 24.67
CA ALA A 31 -20.68 17.14 23.58
C ALA A 31 -20.00 18.23 22.73
N LEU A 32 -19.35 19.20 23.38
CA LEU A 32 -18.62 20.27 22.68
C LEU A 32 -17.42 19.74 21.89
N VAL A 33 -16.65 18.82 22.47
CA VAL A 33 -15.52 18.17 21.77
C VAL A 33 -16.02 17.33 20.57
N ASN A 34 -17.13 16.61 20.72
CA ASN A 34 -17.76 15.87 19.62
C ASN A 34 -18.27 16.79 18.51
N HIS A 35 -18.85 17.94 18.87
CA HIS A 35 -19.27 18.95 17.89
C HIS A 35 -18.08 19.50 17.10
N GLN A 36 -16.99 19.84 17.77
CA GLN A 36 -15.76 20.32 17.13
C GLN A 36 -15.17 19.28 16.17
N ALA A 37 -15.14 18.02 16.58
CA ALA A 37 -14.68 16.92 15.74
C ALA A 37 -15.60 16.69 14.53
N ALA A 38 -16.91 16.81 14.71
CA ALA A 38 -17.89 16.66 13.64
C ALA A 38 -17.70 17.70 12.53
N GLN A 39 -17.36 18.95 12.89
CA GLN A 39 -17.04 20.02 11.92
C GLN A 39 -15.86 19.63 11.01
N ASP A 40 -14.89 18.90 11.54
CA ASP A 40 -13.72 18.37 10.81
C ASP A 40 -13.97 16.99 10.18
N ASN A 41 -15.23 16.54 10.09
CA ASN A 41 -15.63 15.25 9.54
C ASN A 41 -15.15 14.03 10.35
N ILE A 42 -14.95 14.18 11.67
CA ILE A 42 -14.44 13.12 12.53
C ILE A 42 -15.57 12.57 13.40
N ASP A 43 -15.92 11.30 13.18
CA ASP A 43 -16.75 10.51 14.09
C ASP A 43 -15.89 10.03 15.27
N LEU A 44 -16.02 10.69 16.42
CA LEU A 44 -15.23 10.36 17.61
C LEU A 44 -15.51 8.95 18.12
N SER A 45 -16.74 8.45 17.99
CA SER A 45 -17.12 7.12 18.48
C SER A 45 -16.42 5.98 17.73
N ARG A 46 -15.92 6.25 16.51
CA ARG A 46 -15.22 5.28 15.66
C ARG A 46 -13.70 5.34 15.76
N GLN A 47 -13.15 6.15 16.67
CA GLN A 47 -11.71 6.23 16.86
C GLN A 47 -11.15 4.98 17.55
N SER A 48 -9.83 4.82 17.52
CA SER A 48 -9.16 3.67 18.14
C SER A 48 -9.45 3.59 19.65
N PRO A 49 -9.46 2.39 20.27
CA PRO A 49 -9.68 2.25 21.71
C PRO A 49 -8.73 3.10 22.57
N ASN A 50 -7.48 3.27 22.12
CA ASN A 50 -6.50 4.12 22.79
C ASN A 50 -6.88 5.61 22.73
N MET A 51 -7.36 6.07 21.56
CA MET A 51 -7.81 7.46 21.39
C MET A 51 -9.07 7.75 22.21
N LEU A 52 -10.02 6.81 22.23
CA LEU A 52 -11.22 6.90 23.06
C LEU A 52 -10.85 6.94 24.55
N SER A 53 -9.90 6.11 24.98
CA SER A 53 -9.40 6.10 26.36
C SER A 53 -8.73 7.42 26.74
N LEU A 54 -7.92 7.99 25.84
CA LEU A 54 -7.27 9.29 26.05
C LEU A 54 -8.30 10.41 26.15
N LEU A 55 -9.26 10.48 25.23
CA LEU A 55 -10.38 11.43 25.27
C LEU A 55 -11.08 11.35 26.63
N MET A 56 -11.47 10.15 27.05
CA MET A 56 -12.18 9.96 28.31
C MET A 56 -11.34 10.30 29.53
N GLN A 57 -10.06 9.94 29.55
CA GLN A 57 -9.14 10.32 30.61
C GLN A 57 -9.08 11.84 30.74
N LYS A 58 -8.96 12.57 29.63
CA LYS A 58 -8.84 14.03 29.61
C LYS A 58 -10.14 14.73 29.99
N ILE A 59 -11.29 14.18 29.57
CA ILE A 59 -12.62 14.64 30.01
C ILE A 59 -12.78 14.42 31.51
N LYS A 60 -12.39 13.25 32.04
CA LYS A 60 -12.53 12.94 33.48
C LYS A 60 -11.58 13.77 34.36
N SER A 61 -10.38 14.07 33.89
CA SER A 61 -9.39 14.91 34.59
C SER A 61 -9.63 16.42 34.43
N SER A 62 -10.63 16.82 33.66
CA SER A 62 -10.90 18.23 33.38
C SER A 62 -11.59 18.90 34.58
N PRO A 63 -11.04 20.02 35.11
CA PRO A 63 -11.68 20.73 36.20
C PRO A 63 -12.98 21.39 35.71
N PRO A 64 -14.04 21.45 36.54
CA PRO A 64 -15.24 22.21 36.21
C PRO A 64 -14.90 23.70 36.15
N ARG A 65 -14.80 24.25 34.94
CA ARG A 65 -14.56 25.68 34.68
C ARG A 65 -15.77 26.34 34.01
N GLN A 66 -15.86 27.67 34.14
CA GLN A 66 -16.94 28.47 33.54
C GLN A 66 -16.84 28.54 32.01
N ASP A 67 -15.63 28.45 31.43
CA ASP A 67 -15.43 28.47 29.97
C ASP A 67 -15.22 27.05 29.42
N SER A 68 -16.33 26.34 29.20
CA SER A 68 -16.31 24.97 28.66
C SER A 68 -15.97 24.92 27.16
N GLU A 69 -16.10 26.03 26.43
CA GLU A 69 -15.81 26.10 25.00
C GLU A 69 -14.31 26.20 24.74
N GLU A 70 -13.61 27.10 25.44
CA GLU A 70 -12.14 27.20 25.33
C GLU A 70 -11.47 25.88 25.77
N GLN A 71 -12.03 25.23 26.80
CA GLN A 71 -11.56 23.94 27.27
C GLN A 71 -11.79 22.82 26.23
N ALA A 72 -12.96 22.81 25.57
CA ALA A 72 -13.26 21.88 24.49
C ALA A 72 -12.31 22.08 23.29
N LEU A 73 -12.04 23.32 22.90
CA LEU A 73 -11.09 23.65 21.82
C LEU A 73 -9.68 23.15 22.13
N LYS A 74 -9.18 23.38 23.34
CA LYS A 74 -7.86 22.90 23.79
C LYS A 74 -7.79 21.37 23.79
N LEU A 75 -8.82 20.70 24.30
CA LEU A 75 -8.91 19.24 24.30
C LEU A 75 -8.95 18.67 22.89
N TYR A 76 -9.74 19.27 22.01
CA TYR A 76 -9.84 18.83 20.63
C TYR A 76 -8.51 19.02 19.88
N ALA A 77 -7.82 20.15 20.08
CA ALA A 77 -6.50 20.39 19.50
C ALA A 77 -5.47 19.32 19.92
N LEU A 78 -5.46 18.95 21.22
CA LEU A 78 -4.60 17.88 21.74
C LEU A 78 -4.95 16.52 21.12
N LEU A 79 -6.24 16.19 21.02
CA LEU A 79 -6.69 14.95 20.37
C LEU A 79 -6.30 14.91 18.90
N ARG A 80 -6.41 16.04 18.20
CA ARG A 80 -6.03 16.15 16.79
C ARG A 80 -4.53 15.93 16.59
N GLU A 81 -3.70 16.51 17.45
CA GLU A 81 -2.26 16.28 17.43
C GLU A 81 -1.93 14.79 17.68
N GLU A 82 -2.60 14.16 18.64
CA GLU A 82 -2.40 12.74 18.92
C GLU A 82 -2.92 11.85 17.77
N MET A 83 -4.05 12.19 17.15
CA MET A 83 -4.56 11.50 15.95
C MET A 83 -3.57 11.61 14.79
N GLN A 84 -2.95 12.77 14.61
CA GLN A 84 -1.89 12.97 13.61
C GLN A 84 -0.63 12.18 13.94
N LYS A 85 -0.19 12.16 15.21
CA LYS A 85 0.93 11.32 15.67
C LYS A 85 0.66 9.84 15.47
N GLN A 86 -0.51 9.34 15.83
CA GLN A 86 -0.91 7.95 15.57
C GLN A 86 -0.97 7.65 14.08
N THR A 87 -1.49 8.57 13.27
CA THR A 87 -1.49 8.43 11.81
C THR A 87 -0.07 8.35 11.27
N TYR A 88 0.82 9.25 11.70
CA TYR A 88 2.22 9.24 11.33
C TYR A 88 2.94 7.99 11.79
N LEU A 89 2.73 7.53 13.04
CA LEU A 89 3.32 6.32 13.57
C LEU A 89 2.77 5.08 12.86
N ASN A 90 1.48 5.03 12.52
CA ASN A 90 0.91 3.95 11.72
C ASN A 90 1.47 3.96 10.31
N GLN A 91 1.61 5.13 9.67
CA GLN A 91 2.26 5.27 8.38
C GLN A 91 3.72 4.87 8.43
N LYS A 92 4.44 5.28 9.48
CA LYS A 92 5.83 4.93 9.74
C LYS A 92 5.95 3.44 9.98
N MET A 93 5.10 2.83 10.83
CA MET A 93 5.02 1.39 11.02
C MET A 93 4.65 0.66 9.74
N HIS A 94 3.81 1.21 8.86
CA HIS A 94 3.52 0.59 7.57
C HIS A 94 4.71 0.69 6.60
N ARG A 95 5.47 1.80 6.64
CA ARG A 95 6.74 1.96 5.91
C ARG A 95 7.85 1.07 6.49
N GLU A 96 7.84 0.87 7.80
CA GLU A 96 8.80 0.08 8.59
C GLU A 96 8.35 -1.37 8.81
N GLN A 97 7.13 -1.76 8.39
CA GLN A 97 6.65 -3.14 8.28
C GLN A 97 7.33 -3.81 7.09
N GLY A 98 8.66 -3.71 7.07
CA GLY A 98 9.58 -4.48 6.28
C GLY A 98 9.81 -5.83 6.95
N ASN A 99 8.82 -6.71 6.84
CA ASN A 99 9.13 -8.07 6.46
C ASN A 99 8.66 -8.26 5.02
N TYR A 100 9.03 -7.33 4.11
CA TYR A 100 8.95 -7.58 2.68
C TYR A 100 9.76 -8.84 2.40
N THR A 101 9.06 -9.95 2.34
CA THR A 101 9.67 -11.26 2.21
C THR A 101 9.42 -11.68 0.79
N ASN A 102 10.47 -12.16 0.13
CA ASN A 102 10.32 -12.74 -1.20
C ASN A 102 9.67 -14.13 -1.13
N LEU A 103 9.32 -14.61 0.07
CA LEU A 103 8.61 -15.86 0.25
C LEU A 103 7.15 -15.71 -0.18
N PRO A 104 6.67 -16.56 -1.11
CA PRO A 104 5.27 -16.54 -1.51
C PRO A 104 4.36 -16.90 -0.31
N LEU A 105 3.12 -16.37 -0.30
CA LEU A 105 2.14 -16.58 0.78
C LEU A 105 2.04 -18.03 1.30
N HIS A 106 2.14 -19.04 0.43
CA HIS A 106 2.05 -20.45 0.82
C HIS A 106 3.21 -20.98 1.68
N GLN A 107 4.34 -20.26 1.76
CA GLN A 107 5.51 -20.59 2.58
C GLN A 107 5.59 -19.79 3.88
N ARG A 108 4.73 -18.77 4.04
CA ARG A 108 4.72 -17.89 5.21
C ARG A 108 3.86 -18.44 6.33
N ALA A 109 3.91 -17.82 7.50
CA ALA A 109 3.03 -18.16 8.61
C ALA A 109 1.55 -17.99 8.20
N LEU A 110 0.66 -18.81 8.77
CA LEU A 110 -0.75 -18.83 8.35
C LEU A 110 -1.45 -17.48 8.48
N LYS A 111 -1.06 -16.67 9.49
CA LYS A 111 -1.65 -15.37 9.80
C LYS A 111 -0.79 -14.18 9.35
N ASP A 112 0.17 -14.39 8.46
CA ASP A 112 0.93 -13.28 7.88
C ASP A 112 0.07 -12.50 6.88
N GLU A 113 0.28 -11.19 6.74
CA GLU A 113 -0.53 -10.36 5.84
C GLU A 113 -0.10 -10.55 4.38
N MET A 114 -1.03 -10.40 3.43
CA MET A 114 -0.63 -10.31 2.01
C MET A 114 0.10 -8.99 1.75
N GLN A 115 1.15 -9.06 0.93
CA GLN A 115 1.95 -7.94 0.49
C GLN A 115 1.69 -7.66 -0.98
N ASP A 116 2.24 -6.57 -1.51
CA ASP A 116 1.99 -6.10 -2.87
C ASP A 116 2.19 -7.21 -3.91
N HIS A 117 3.27 -8.00 -3.79
CA HIS A 117 3.58 -9.10 -4.70
C HIS A 117 2.59 -10.27 -4.61
N ASP A 118 1.95 -10.50 -3.46
CA ASP A 118 0.88 -11.51 -3.35
C ASP A 118 -0.41 -10.98 -3.94
N ILE A 119 -0.74 -9.71 -3.68
CA ILE A 119 -1.93 -9.07 -4.27
C ILE A 119 -1.82 -9.08 -5.78
N GLN A 120 -0.68 -8.64 -6.34
CA GLN A 120 -0.46 -8.64 -7.78
C GLN A 120 -0.59 -10.03 -8.40
N ARG A 121 -0.14 -11.09 -7.71
CA ARG A 121 -0.27 -12.47 -8.19
C ARG A 121 -1.68 -13.03 -8.07
N MET A 122 -2.44 -12.62 -7.05
CA MET A 122 -3.74 -13.21 -6.72
C MET A 122 -4.94 -12.42 -7.26
N MET A 123 -4.75 -11.15 -7.62
CA MET A 123 -5.76 -10.37 -8.35
C MET A 123 -6.05 -11.03 -9.71
N PRO A 124 -7.29 -10.91 -10.23
CA PRO A 124 -7.59 -11.36 -11.58
C PRO A 124 -6.78 -10.56 -12.61
N GLU A 125 -6.53 -11.16 -13.77
CA GLU A 125 -5.81 -10.50 -14.87
C GLU A 125 -6.70 -9.53 -15.65
N SER A 126 -6.10 -8.51 -16.28
CA SER A 126 -6.82 -7.64 -17.20
C SER A 126 -7.44 -8.41 -18.38
N THR A 127 -8.57 -7.93 -18.88
CA THR A 127 -9.25 -8.43 -20.08
C THR A 127 -9.41 -7.30 -21.09
N ALA A 128 -10.07 -7.56 -22.22
CA ALA A 128 -10.35 -6.53 -23.23
C ALA A 128 -11.23 -5.38 -22.68
N GLU A 129 -12.07 -5.64 -21.69
CA GLU A 129 -13.04 -4.69 -21.15
C GLU A 129 -12.73 -4.24 -19.71
N ILE A 130 -11.89 -4.98 -18.99
CA ILE A 130 -11.60 -4.77 -17.58
C ILE A 130 -10.09 -4.59 -17.39
N GLU A 131 -9.67 -3.43 -16.94
CA GLU A 131 -8.27 -3.18 -16.57
C GLU A 131 -8.07 -3.41 -15.07
N VAL A 132 -7.12 -4.27 -14.70
CA VAL A 132 -6.76 -4.54 -13.32
C VAL A 132 -5.38 -3.94 -13.02
N PHE A 133 -5.34 -2.98 -12.10
CA PHE A 133 -4.12 -2.24 -11.78
C PHE A 133 -3.26 -2.95 -10.74
N ALA A 134 -1.97 -2.59 -10.75
CA ALA A 134 -1.06 -2.91 -9.67
C ALA A 134 -1.55 -2.30 -8.33
N PRO A 135 -1.13 -2.87 -7.18
CA PRO A 135 -1.44 -2.34 -5.86
C PRO A 135 -1.10 -0.86 -5.70
N VAL A 136 -2.06 -0.09 -5.18
CA VAL A 136 -1.88 1.33 -4.84
C VAL A 136 -1.60 1.48 -3.35
N ASN A 137 -0.49 2.12 -3.01
CA ASN A 137 -0.18 2.52 -1.65
C ASN A 137 -0.82 3.88 -1.32
N ARG A 138 -1.84 3.87 -0.45
CA ARG A 138 -2.56 5.10 -0.06
C ARG A 138 -1.77 6.06 0.86
N PHE A 139 -0.56 5.69 1.27
CA PHE A 139 0.26 6.43 2.23
C PHE A 139 1.54 7.05 1.64
N ASP A 140 1.79 6.87 0.34
CA ASP A 140 2.95 7.45 -0.33
C ASP A 140 2.62 7.98 -1.75
N SER A 141 3.63 8.59 -2.38
CA SER A 141 3.54 9.21 -3.70
C SER A 141 3.56 8.21 -4.87
N SER A 142 3.76 6.90 -4.63
CA SER A 142 3.73 5.89 -5.71
C SER A 142 2.38 5.83 -6.43
N THR A 143 1.34 6.36 -5.79
CA THR A 143 0.01 6.55 -6.38
C THR A 143 0.05 7.32 -7.70
N GLU A 144 1.00 8.25 -7.90
CA GLU A 144 1.14 9.04 -9.15
C GLU A 144 1.43 8.16 -10.37
N ALA A 145 2.25 7.10 -10.22
CA ALA A 145 2.56 6.20 -11.32
C ALA A 145 1.32 5.41 -11.78
N VAL A 146 0.45 5.03 -10.84
CA VAL A 146 -0.80 4.32 -11.16
C VAL A 146 -1.84 5.26 -11.76
N GLN A 147 -1.87 6.54 -11.37
CA GLN A 147 -2.77 7.55 -11.94
C GLN A 147 -2.60 7.70 -13.45
N GLU A 148 -1.37 7.69 -13.96
CA GLU A 148 -1.13 7.74 -15.41
C GLU A 148 -1.68 6.51 -16.14
N GLY A 149 -1.54 5.32 -15.53
CA GLY A 149 -2.17 4.11 -16.04
C GLY A 149 -3.71 4.21 -16.06
N ILE A 150 -4.31 4.74 -14.99
CA ILE A 150 -5.76 4.95 -14.89
C ILE A 150 -6.23 5.92 -15.97
N LYS A 151 -5.58 7.08 -16.14
CA LYS A 151 -5.90 8.04 -17.21
C LYS A 151 -5.84 7.39 -18.59
N SER A 152 -4.80 6.60 -18.85
CA SER A 152 -4.65 5.86 -20.11
C SER A 152 -5.81 4.88 -20.33
N ALA A 153 -6.20 4.11 -19.31
CA ALA A 153 -7.32 3.19 -19.39
C ALA A 153 -8.68 3.91 -19.55
N LEU A 154 -8.85 5.08 -18.92
CA LEU A 154 -10.04 5.91 -19.06
C LEU A 154 -10.22 6.42 -20.50
N ALA A 155 -9.14 6.76 -21.18
CA ALA A 155 -9.17 7.20 -22.58
C ALA A 155 -9.51 6.07 -23.59
N LYS A 156 -9.32 4.80 -23.22
CA LYS A 156 -9.61 3.66 -24.10
C LYS A 156 -11.10 3.32 -24.08
N GLN A 157 -11.76 3.38 -25.24
CA GLN A 157 -13.19 3.04 -25.36
C GLN A 157 -13.49 1.57 -25.03
N ALA A 158 -12.57 0.66 -25.35
CA ALA A 158 -12.74 -0.77 -25.09
C ALA A 158 -12.80 -1.11 -23.59
N ILE A 159 -12.10 -0.35 -22.76
CA ILE A 159 -12.09 -0.56 -21.31
C ILE A 159 -13.32 0.10 -20.71
N THR A 160 -14.18 -0.68 -20.06
CA THR A 160 -15.41 -0.23 -19.41
C THR A 160 -15.32 -0.29 -17.88
N HIS A 161 -14.43 -1.12 -17.33
CA HIS A 161 -14.26 -1.26 -15.89
C HIS A 161 -12.78 -1.20 -15.47
N LEU A 162 -12.52 -0.64 -14.28
CA LEU A 162 -11.20 -0.54 -13.68
C LEU A 162 -11.22 -1.15 -12.28
N PHE A 163 -10.27 -2.03 -11.99
CA PHE A 163 -10.10 -2.66 -10.68
C PHE A 163 -8.80 -2.18 -10.04
N ILE A 164 -8.89 -1.55 -8.88
CA ILE A 164 -7.73 -0.93 -8.21
C ILE A 164 -7.63 -1.49 -6.79
N PRO A 165 -6.68 -2.40 -6.51
CA PRO A 165 -6.41 -2.85 -5.16
C PRO A 165 -5.67 -1.75 -4.38
N VAL A 166 -6.18 -1.40 -3.20
CA VAL A 166 -5.67 -0.29 -2.37
C VAL A 166 -5.22 -0.81 -1.01
N GLY A 167 -3.96 -0.59 -0.68
CA GLY A 167 -3.34 -0.98 0.59
C GLY A 167 -2.30 0.05 1.02
N PRO A 168 -1.19 -0.36 1.67
CA PRO A 168 -0.90 -1.69 2.23
C PRO A 168 -1.66 -1.98 3.54
N GLY A 169 -1.44 -3.18 4.09
CA GLY A 169 -2.00 -3.67 5.35
C GLY A 169 -3.48 -4.01 5.23
N HIS A 170 -4.35 -3.07 5.65
CA HIS A 170 -5.79 -3.22 5.43
C HIS A 170 -6.17 -2.97 3.96
N TRP A 171 -6.05 -4.04 3.17
CA TRP A 171 -6.37 -4.10 1.74
C TRP A 171 -7.86 -3.90 1.47
N ARG A 172 -8.15 -3.13 0.43
CA ARG A 172 -9.48 -2.77 -0.05
C ARG A 172 -9.51 -2.78 -1.57
N GLY A 173 -10.70 -2.84 -2.15
CA GLY A 173 -10.90 -2.76 -3.60
C GLY A 173 -11.66 -1.51 -4.01
N LEU A 174 -11.20 -0.82 -5.04
CA LEU A 174 -11.99 0.14 -5.80
C LEU A 174 -12.36 -0.47 -7.15
N TYR A 175 -13.65 -0.42 -7.48
CA TYR A 175 -14.15 -0.90 -8.77
C TYR A 175 -14.89 0.25 -9.44
N VAL A 176 -14.31 0.76 -10.53
CA VAL A 176 -14.87 1.87 -11.31
C VAL A 176 -15.54 1.30 -12.55
N THR A 177 -16.76 1.71 -12.84
CA THR A 177 -17.45 1.42 -14.10
C THR A 177 -17.71 2.73 -14.83
N LYS A 178 -17.28 2.79 -16.09
CA LYS A 178 -17.54 3.93 -16.96
C LYS A 178 -19.04 4.08 -17.23
N PRO A 179 -19.52 5.31 -17.47
CA PRO A 179 -20.87 5.51 -17.97
C PRO A 179 -21.13 4.69 -19.25
N CYS A 180 -22.28 4.02 -19.32
CA CYS A 180 -22.80 3.46 -20.56
C CYS A 180 -23.56 4.53 -21.34
N ASP A 181 -23.79 4.33 -22.63
CA ASP A 181 -24.57 5.26 -23.47
C ASP A 181 -25.88 5.67 -22.77
N ASN A 182 -26.07 6.97 -22.57
CA ASN A 182 -27.15 7.66 -21.83
C ASN A 182 -26.97 7.84 -20.31
N GLN A 183 -25.86 7.42 -19.72
CA GLN A 183 -25.46 7.80 -18.36
C GLN A 183 -24.28 8.78 -18.44
N ASP A 184 -24.27 9.81 -17.61
CA ASP A 184 -23.13 10.76 -17.50
C ASP A 184 -22.34 10.54 -16.21
N GLN A 185 -22.62 9.43 -15.50
CA GLN A 185 -22.01 9.14 -14.21
C GLN A 185 -21.22 7.83 -14.22
N PHE A 186 -20.03 7.90 -13.65
CA PHE A 186 -19.23 6.76 -13.26
C PHE A 186 -19.80 6.12 -12.00
N GLN A 187 -19.76 4.80 -11.94
CA GLN A 187 -20.07 4.08 -10.71
C GLN A 187 -18.77 3.70 -10.02
N LEU A 188 -18.62 4.09 -8.75
CA LEU A 188 -17.51 3.70 -7.90
C LEU A 188 -18.03 2.80 -6.79
N GLU A 189 -17.59 1.55 -6.78
CA GLU A 189 -17.81 0.64 -5.64
C GLU A 189 -16.53 0.57 -4.80
N ILE A 190 -16.66 0.84 -3.50
CA ILE A 190 -15.58 0.76 -2.52
C ILE A 190 -15.84 -0.45 -1.63
N PHE A 191 -14.99 -1.47 -1.73
CA PHE A 191 -15.08 -2.68 -0.94
C PHE A 191 -14.12 -2.65 0.25
N ASP A 192 -14.63 -3.00 1.43
CA ASP A 192 -13.83 -3.23 2.63
C ASP A 192 -14.13 -4.62 3.23
N PRO A 193 -13.08 -5.45 3.47
CA PRO A 193 -13.22 -6.78 4.11
C PRO A 193 -13.96 -6.79 5.45
N TYR A 194 -13.95 -5.67 6.18
CA TYR A 194 -14.62 -5.52 7.48
C TYR A 194 -16.08 -5.12 7.36
N GLY A 195 -16.57 -4.85 6.15
CA GLY A 195 -17.95 -4.46 5.87
C GLY A 195 -18.08 -3.04 5.30
N PRO A 196 -19.24 -2.72 4.70
CA PRO A 196 -19.47 -1.46 3.98
C PRO A 196 -19.27 -0.21 4.84
N ALA A 197 -19.57 -0.27 6.14
CA ALA A 197 -19.37 0.86 7.05
C ALA A 197 -17.90 1.28 7.21
N ASN A 198 -16.95 0.36 6.98
CA ASN A 198 -15.51 0.63 7.07
C ASN A 198 -14.94 1.15 5.73
N ALA A 199 -15.60 0.86 4.61
CA ALA A 199 -15.21 1.33 3.30
C ALA A 199 -15.27 2.87 3.19
N THR A 200 -16.08 3.54 4.01
CA THR A 200 -16.14 5.01 4.06
C THR A 200 -14.78 5.64 4.41
N ALA A 201 -13.93 4.92 5.15
CA ALA A 201 -12.62 5.40 5.59
C ALA A 201 -11.67 5.76 4.44
N ILE A 202 -11.85 5.18 3.25
CA ILE A 202 -11.02 5.50 2.07
C ILE A 202 -11.78 6.28 0.99
N THR A 203 -12.99 6.75 1.27
CA THR A 203 -13.79 7.49 0.27
C THR A 203 -13.10 8.78 -0.16
N GLY A 204 -12.54 9.55 0.79
CA GLY A 204 -11.79 10.76 0.46
C GLY A 204 -10.55 10.48 -0.40
N PHE A 205 -9.83 9.39 -0.11
CA PHE A 205 -8.70 8.94 -0.92
C PHE A 205 -9.14 8.55 -2.34
N ALA A 206 -10.20 7.74 -2.46
CA ALA A 206 -10.71 7.28 -3.76
C ALA A 206 -11.19 8.46 -4.62
N LYS A 207 -11.92 9.42 -4.04
CA LYS A 207 -12.34 10.64 -4.75
C LYS A 207 -11.14 11.42 -5.27
N LYS A 208 -10.16 11.70 -4.42
CA LYS A 208 -8.95 12.44 -4.81
C LYS A 208 -8.15 11.71 -5.88
N LEU A 209 -8.06 10.38 -5.79
CA LEU A 209 -7.39 9.56 -6.80
C LEU A 209 -8.06 9.71 -8.17
N LEU A 210 -9.39 9.62 -8.24
CA LEU A 210 -10.13 9.70 -9.50
C LEU A 210 -10.22 11.14 -10.03
N GLU A 211 -10.32 12.14 -9.16
CA GLU A 211 -10.24 13.56 -9.52
C GLU A 211 -8.91 13.87 -10.20
N ASN A 212 -7.79 13.39 -9.64
CA ASN A 212 -6.47 13.50 -10.27
C ASN A 212 -6.38 12.76 -11.62
N CYS A 213 -7.30 11.83 -11.90
CA CYS A 213 -7.42 11.12 -13.17
C CYS A 213 -8.43 11.76 -14.13
N GLY A 214 -9.01 12.91 -13.78
CA GLY A 214 -9.97 13.64 -14.62
C GLY A 214 -11.43 13.23 -14.45
N ILE A 215 -11.78 12.55 -13.36
CA ILE A 215 -13.17 12.24 -13.01
C ILE A 215 -13.61 13.13 -11.84
N ASP A 216 -14.45 14.11 -12.13
CA ASP A 216 -15.00 15.03 -11.14
C ASP A 216 -15.92 14.31 -10.13
N ASP A 217 -15.92 14.76 -8.88
CA ASP A 217 -16.72 14.16 -7.79
C ASP A 217 -18.23 14.15 -8.10
N ASN A 218 -18.72 15.17 -8.80
CA ASN A 218 -20.13 15.26 -9.20
C ASN A 218 -20.54 14.23 -10.29
N LYS A 219 -19.57 13.57 -10.93
CA LYS A 219 -19.79 12.48 -11.89
C LYS A 219 -19.69 11.09 -11.24
N LEU A 220 -19.49 10.99 -9.93
CA LEU A 220 -19.35 9.72 -9.23
C LEU A 220 -20.63 9.36 -8.46
N THR A 221 -21.19 8.19 -8.76
CA THR A 221 -22.10 7.48 -7.85
C THR A 221 -21.30 6.49 -7.02
N ILE A 222 -21.19 6.73 -5.72
CA ILE A 222 -20.40 5.89 -4.80
C ILE A 222 -21.28 4.89 -4.06
N THR A 223 -20.87 3.63 -4.04
CA THR A 223 -21.47 2.59 -3.21
C THR A 223 -20.41 1.92 -2.34
N HIS A 224 -20.76 1.65 -1.08
CA HIS A 224 -19.88 0.94 -0.14
C HIS A 224 -20.33 -0.51 0.00
N LYS A 225 -19.38 -1.43 -0.10
CA LYS A 225 -19.63 -2.88 -0.03
C LYS A 225 -18.69 -3.58 0.95
N GLY A 226 -19.10 -4.79 1.33
CA GLY A 226 -18.30 -5.72 2.10
C GLY A 226 -18.74 -7.15 1.83
N PRO A 227 -18.03 -8.15 2.36
CA PRO A 227 -18.36 -9.56 2.17
C PRO A 227 -19.60 -9.95 2.98
N ILE A 228 -20.23 -11.07 2.63
CA ILE A 228 -21.36 -11.66 3.38
C ILE A 228 -20.89 -12.05 4.80
N HIS A 229 -19.68 -12.60 4.90
CA HIS A 229 -19.08 -13.06 6.15
C HIS A 229 -17.78 -12.27 6.45
N PRO A 230 -17.87 -11.06 7.03
CA PRO A 230 -16.70 -10.22 7.32
C PRO A 230 -15.86 -10.77 8.48
N GLN A 231 -14.56 -10.46 8.46
CA GLN A 231 -13.62 -10.83 9.51
C GLN A 231 -12.70 -9.65 9.84
N LYS A 232 -12.47 -9.35 11.12
CA LYS A 232 -11.82 -8.11 11.61
C LYS A 232 -10.40 -8.28 12.17
N ASP A 233 -9.64 -9.28 11.71
CA ASP A 233 -8.35 -9.67 12.30
C ASP A 233 -7.11 -9.25 11.49
N GLY A 234 -7.28 -8.32 10.53
CA GLY A 234 -6.22 -7.62 9.80
C GLY A 234 -5.55 -8.45 8.71
N TYR A 235 -5.14 -9.66 9.06
CA TYR A 235 -4.23 -10.43 8.23
C TYR A 235 -4.86 -10.93 6.92
N ALA A 236 -6.18 -11.12 6.90
CA ALA A 236 -6.91 -11.72 5.78
C ALA A 236 -7.45 -10.70 4.76
N CYS A 237 -7.24 -9.39 4.97
CA CYS A 237 -7.86 -8.35 4.14
C CYS A 237 -7.47 -8.46 2.66
N GLY A 238 -6.24 -8.89 2.37
CA GLY A 238 -5.80 -9.19 1.01
C GLY A 238 -6.57 -10.35 0.39
N ASP A 239 -6.79 -11.44 1.14
CA ASP A 239 -7.51 -12.62 0.66
C ASP A 239 -8.95 -12.25 0.26
N PHE A 240 -9.63 -11.48 1.12
CA PHE A 240 -10.99 -10.98 0.85
C PHE A 240 -11.01 -10.08 -0.39
N THR A 241 -10.05 -9.17 -0.51
CA THR A 241 -9.99 -8.22 -1.64
C THR A 241 -9.74 -8.94 -2.96
N CYS A 242 -8.81 -9.89 -3.00
CA CYS A 242 -8.56 -10.70 -4.19
C CYS A 242 -9.79 -11.55 -4.55
N ALA A 243 -10.35 -12.29 -3.59
CA ALA A 243 -11.52 -13.13 -3.84
C ALA A 243 -12.75 -12.32 -4.30
N TYR A 244 -12.98 -11.15 -3.70
CA TYR A 244 -14.05 -10.25 -4.12
C TYR A 244 -13.79 -9.68 -5.52
N SER A 245 -12.55 -9.38 -5.88
CA SER A 245 -12.19 -8.96 -7.23
C SER A 245 -12.48 -10.05 -8.26
N HIS A 246 -12.17 -11.32 -7.97
CA HIS A 246 -12.60 -12.45 -8.81
C HIS A 246 -14.13 -12.57 -8.90
N LYS A 247 -14.85 -12.30 -7.81
CA LYS A 247 -16.33 -12.26 -7.81
C LYS A 247 -16.85 -11.14 -8.72
N LYS A 248 -16.26 -9.95 -8.66
CA LYS A 248 -16.61 -8.82 -9.54
C LYS A 248 -16.32 -9.15 -11.00
N MET A 249 -15.17 -9.73 -11.28
CA MET A 249 -14.77 -10.22 -12.61
C MET A 249 -15.84 -11.15 -13.21
N LYS A 250 -16.33 -12.12 -12.41
CA LYS A 250 -17.42 -13.02 -12.79
C LYS A 250 -18.75 -12.29 -13.03
N ILE A 251 -19.14 -11.37 -12.15
CA ILE A 251 -20.39 -10.60 -12.26
C ILE A 251 -20.40 -9.77 -13.56
N LEU A 252 -19.24 -9.26 -13.97
CA LEU A 252 -19.07 -8.50 -15.20
C LEU A 252 -18.95 -9.39 -16.47
N GLY A 253 -19.11 -10.71 -16.34
CA GLY A 253 -19.16 -11.62 -17.48
C GLY A 253 -17.81 -12.07 -18.05
N ALA A 254 -16.69 -11.72 -17.40
CA ALA A 254 -15.38 -12.19 -17.83
C ALA A 254 -15.23 -13.71 -17.67
N LYS A 255 -14.39 -14.33 -18.51
CA LYS A 255 -14.20 -15.79 -18.55
C LYS A 255 -13.13 -16.30 -17.59
N HIS A 256 -12.14 -15.47 -17.26
CA HIS A 256 -10.98 -15.85 -16.46
C HIS A 256 -11.11 -15.30 -15.04
N TYR A 257 -11.47 -16.17 -14.11
CA TYR A 257 -11.55 -15.91 -12.67
C TYR A 257 -11.44 -17.23 -11.89
N HIS A 258 -11.05 -17.17 -10.62
CA HIS A 258 -10.95 -18.35 -9.76
C HIS A 258 -12.25 -18.60 -8.99
N ASN A 259 -13.10 -19.50 -9.50
CA ASN A 259 -14.38 -19.82 -8.87
C ASN A 259 -14.25 -20.37 -7.43
N GLU A 260 -13.13 -21.05 -7.10
CA GLU A 260 -12.89 -21.56 -5.75
C GLU A 260 -12.71 -20.45 -4.70
N LEU A 261 -12.12 -19.30 -5.08
CA LEU A 261 -12.05 -18.13 -4.21
C LEU A 261 -13.44 -17.54 -3.97
N ILE A 262 -14.23 -17.43 -5.04
CA ILE A 262 -15.59 -16.85 -5.00
C ILE A 262 -16.49 -17.71 -4.11
N SER A 263 -16.53 -19.02 -4.34
CA SER A 263 -17.38 -19.93 -3.56
C SER A 263 -16.98 -19.95 -2.09
N THR A 264 -15.67 -19.92 -1.79
CA THR A 264 -15.18 -19.91 -0.41
C THR A 264 -15.52 -18.61 0.30
N LEU A 265 -15.31 -17.46 -0.37
CA LEU A 265 -15.70 -16.15 0.14
C LEU A 265 -17.19 -16.08 0.48
N ASP A 266 -18.04 -16.54 -0.44
CA ASP A 266 -19.50 -16.43 -0.29
C ASP A 266 -20.08 -17.43 0.71
N THR A 267 -19.45 -18.59 0.90
CA THR A 267 -19.97 -19.65 1.80
C THR A 267 -19.40 -19.53 3.21
N PHE A 268 -18.12 -19.20 3.34
CA PHE A 268 -17.38 -19.30 4.60
C PHE A 268 -16.74 -17.98 5.05
N GLY A 269 -16.64 -16.99 4.15
CA GLY A 269 -15.68 -15.90 4.32
C GLY A 269 -14.30 -16.51 4.54
N ASN A 270 -13.66 -16.17 5.66
CA ASN A 270 -12.39 -16.77 6.07
C ASN A 270 -12.49 -17.57 7.39
N SER A 271 -13.69 -18.06 7.72
CA SER A 271 -13.92 -18.93 8.89
C SER A 271 -12.96 -20.11 8.91
N ASN A 272 -12.33 -20.40 10.05
CA ASN A 272 -11.29 -21.44 10.19
C ASN A 272 -10.15 -21.34 9.16
N HIS A 273 -9.84 -20.10 8.74
CA HIS A 273 -8.82 -19.78 7.74
C HIS A 273 -9.12 -20.39 6.36
N ALA A 274 -10.41 -20.63 6.04
CA ALA A 274 -10.81 -21.29 4.80
C ALA A 274 -10.31 -20.54 3.56
N LEU A 275 -10.60 -19.25 3.47
CA LEU A 275 -10.15 -18.43 2.34
C LEU A 275 -8.63 -18.37 2.25
N ARG A 276 -7.95 -18.22 3.39
CA ARG A 276 -6.48 -18.26 3.46
C ARG A 276 -5.89 -19.58 2.97
N LYS A 277 -6.53 -20.71 3.25
CA LYS A 277 -6.07 -22.02 2.77
C LYS A 277 -6.20 -22.12 1.25
N VAL A 278 -7.29 -21.59 0.68
CA VAL A 278 -7.50 -21.55 -0.77
C VAL A 278 -6.50 -20.62 -1.44
N THR A 279 -6.30 -19.39 -0.93
CA THR A 279 -5.31 -18.47 -1.49
C THR A 279 -3.90 -19.06 -1.47
N ARG A 280 -3.48 -19.68 -0.37
CA ARG A 280 -2.19 -20.41 -0.29
C ARG A 280 -2.10 -21.56 -1.28
N SER A 281 -3.16 -22.35 -1.43
CA SER A 281 -3.17 -23.45 -2.41
C SER A 281 -3.01 -22.93 -3.83
N LEU A 282 -3.74 -21.87 -4.19
CA LEU A 282 -3.61 -21.19 -5.47
C LEU A 282 -2.23 -20.61 -5.69
N THR A 283 -1.68 -19.86 -4.72
CA THR A 283 -0.31 -19.33 -4.82
C THR A 283 0.70 -20.47 -5.00
N SER A 284 0.51 -21.62 -4.34
CA SER A 284 1.38 -22.79 -4.55
C SER A 284 1.25 -23.38 -5.95
N LYS A 285 0.03 -23.45 -6.51
CA LYS A 285 -0.21 -23.91 -7.88
C LYS A 285 0.41 -22.98 -8.90
N LEU A 286 0.16 -21.67 -8.80
CA LEU A 286 0.73 -20.66 -9.70
C LEU A 286 2.26 -20.69 -9.71
N MET A 287 2.90 -20.86 -8.53
CA MET A 287 4.36 -21.01 -8.42
C MET A 287 4.86 -22.38 -8.91
N GLY A 288 4.00 -23.39 -8.98
CA GLY A 288 4.29 -24.72 -9.54
C GLY A 288 4.09 -24.78 -11.06
N GLU A 289 3.11 -24.04 -11.58
CA GLU A 289 2.82 -23.86 -13.01
C GLU A 289 3.88 -22.96 -13.65
N GLU A 290 4.38 -21.93 -12.95
CA GLU A 290 5.61 -21.21 -13.35
C GLU A 290 6.80 -22.16 -13.53
N LYS A 291 6.89 -23.24 -12.74
CA LYS A 291 7.92 -24.28 -12.91
C LYS A 291 7.64 -25.22 -14.09
N GLN A 292 6.39 -25.37 -14.53
CA GLN A 292 5.99 -26.25 -15.64
C GLN A 292 5.98 -25.53 -17.00
N HIS A 293 5.70 -24.22 -17.04
CA HIS A 293 5.85 -23.42 -18.27
C HIS A 293 7.31 -23.11 -18.63
N LEU A 294 8.25 -23.41 -17.74
CA LEU A 294 9.70 -23.39 -17.99
C LEU A 294 10.25 -24.77 -18.44
N SER A 295 9.39 -25.76 -18.70
CA SER A 295 9.80 -27.09 -19.20
C SER A 295 9.58 -27.29 -20.71
N GLU A 296 10.09 -26.33 -21.51
CA GLU A 296 10.76 -26.65 -22.78
C GLU A 296 12.28 -26.51 -22.56
N PRO A 297 13.13 -27.31 -23.23
CA PRO A 297 14.38 -27.79 -22.64
C PRO A 297 15.50 -26.75 -22.68
N HIS A 298 15.53 -25.84 -21.72
CA HIS A 298 16.73 -25.11 -21.34
C HIS A 298 16.99 -25.26 -19.85
N GLN A 299 18.03 -26.04 -19.53
CA GLN A 299 18.54 -26.32 -18.19
C GLN A 299 18.55 -25.07 -17.31
N SER A 300 17.55 -24.92 -16.42
CA SER A 300 17.48 -23.79 -15.49
C SER A 300 18.55 -23.95 -14.42
N LYS A 301 19.62 -23.17 -14.57
CA LYS A 301 20.74 -23.12 -13.64
C LYS A 301 20.34 -22.32 -12.40
N SER A 302 20.74 -22.80 -11.23
CA SER A 302 20.46 -22.19 -9.92
C SER A 302 20.78 -20.68 -9.87
N PRO A 303 20.16 -19.90 -8.96
CA PRO A 303 20.41 -18.45 -8.84
C PRO A 303 21.91 -18.10 -8.74
N GLU A 304 22.68 -18.93 -8.03
CA GLU A 304 24.13 -18.76 -7.93
C GLU A 304 24.86 -19.02 -9.27
N GLN A 305 24.38 -19.96 -10.08
CA GLN A 305 24.91 -20.21 -11.43
C GLN A 305 24.51 -19.11 -12.43
N CYS A 306 23.34 -18.46 -12.25
CA CYS A 306 22.94 -17.30 -13.02
C CYS A 306 23.84 -16.10 -12.71
N LEU A 307 24.09 -15.81 -11.44
CA LEU A 307 25.05 -14.78 -11.03
C LEU A 307 26.47 -15.08 -11.52
N LYS A 308 26.93 -16.33 -11.48
CA LYS A 308 28.23 -16.73 -12.04
C LYS A 308 28.33 -16.47 -13.55
N GLN A 309 27.23 -16.66 -14.29
CA GLN A 309 27.19 -16.37 -15.72
C GLN A 309 27.21 -14.88 -16.00
N GLU A 310 26.44 -14.09 -15.25
CA GLU A 310 26.43 -12.65 -15.43
C GLU A 310 27.77 -12.01 -15.03
N ILE A 311 28.40 -12.47 -13.95
CA ILE A 311 29.79 -12.11 -13.63
C ILE A 311 30.72 -12.44 -14.80
N THR A 312 30.59 -13.61 -15.41
CA THR A 312 31.42 -14.01 -16.56
C THR A 312 31.18 -13.11 -17.77
N ARG A 313 29.94 -12.70 -18.02
CA ARG A 313 29.56 -11.77 -19.08
C ARG A 313 30.14 -10.37 -18.83
N LEU A 314 29.96 -9.83 -17.63
CA LEU A 314 30.50 -8.53 -17.22
C LEU A 314 32.03 -8.52 -17.28
N LYS A 315 32.70 -9.58 -16.80
CA LYS A 315 34.16 -9.71 -16.93
C LYS A 315 34.64 -9.74 -18.38
N LYS A 316 33.87 -10.31 -19.30
CA LYS A 316 34.24 -10.35 -20.74
C LYS A 316 34.19 -8.97 -21.38
N SER A 317 33.22 -8.14 -21.00
CA SER A 317 33.10 -6.76 -21.50
C SER A 317 34.03 -5.78 -20.80
N MET A 318 34.80 -6.20 -19.79
CA MET A 318 35.74 -5.34 -19.09
C MET A 318 37.03 -5.06 -19.87
N ASP A 319 37.47 -3.81 -19.84
CA ASP A 319 38.78 -3.36 -20.30
C ASP A 319 39.91 -3.85 -19.35
N PRO A 320 41.19 -3.76 -19.75
CA PRO A 320 42.30 -4.24 -18.93
C PRO A 320 42.41 -3.58 -17.55
N VAL A 321 42.08 -2.28 -17.44
CA VAL A 321 42.14 -1.52 -16.19
C VAL A 321 41.00 -1.97 -15.28
N GLU A 322 39.79 -2.11 -15.81
CA GLU A 322 38.62 -2.63 -15.10
C GLU A 322 38.85 -4.04 -14.54
N LYS A 323 39.47 -4.93 -15.32
CA LYS A 323 39.81 -6.28 -14.88
C LYS A 323 40.81 -6.26 -13.73
N GLN A 324 41.84 -5.42 -13.82
CA GLN A 324 42.85 -5.29 -12.78
C GLN A 324 42.24 -4.80 -11.46
N VAL A 325 41.36 -3.79 -11.51
CA VAL A 325 40.66 -3.28 -10.33
C VAL A 325 39.71 -4.33 -9.76
N TYR A 326 38.91 -4.97 -10.62
CA TYR A 326 38.01 -6.05 -10.19
C TYR A 326 38.75 -7.16 -9.43
N GLU A 327 39.89 -7.62 -9.96
CA GLU A 327 40.67 -8.71 -9.37
C GLU A 327 41.38 -8.31 -8.08
N SER A 328 41.87 -7.08 -7.96
CA SER A 328 42.48 -6.58 -6.72
C SER A 328 41.45 -6.37 -5.61
N THR A 329 40.25 -5.87 -5.93
CA THR A 329 39.17 -5.64 -4.97
C THR A 329 38.61 -6.95 -4.41
N ILE A 330 38.38 -7.98 -5.25
CA ILE A 330 37.85 -9.26 -4.76
C ILE A 330 38.91 -10.16 -4.10
N ALA A 331 40.20 -9.85 -4.27
CA ALA A 331 41.29 -10.58 -3.62
C ALA A 331 41.44 -10.23 -2.12
N LEU A 332 41.00 -9.03 -1.70
CA LEU A 332 41.04 -8.58 -0.31
C LEU A 332 40.21 -9.49 0.63
N PRO A 333 38.98 -9.91 0.26
CA PRO A 333 38.26 -10.96 0.97
C PRO A 333 38.62 -12.37 0.45
N LYS A 334 39.37 -13.16 1.23
CA LYS A 334 39.86 -14.52 0.87
C LYS A 334 38.79 -15.51 0.35
N LYS A 335 37.49 -15.25 0.54
CA LYS A 335 36.36 -15.92 -0.14
C LYS A 335 35.17 -14.96 -0.32
N ALA A 336 35.30 -13.95 -1.17
CA ALA A 336 34.17 -13.11 -1.56
C ALA A 336 32.98 -13.95 -2.08
N ALA A 337 31.80 -13.75 -1.51
CA ALA A 337 30.55 -14.37 -1.95
C ALA A 337 30.21 -14.02 -3.40
N VAL A 338 29.45 -14.87 -4.09
CA VAL A 338 29.09 -14.67 -5.51
C VAL A 338 28.29 -13.38 -5.72
N SER A 339 27.40 -13.03 -4.79
CA SER A 339 26.66 -11.77 -4.80
C SER A 339 27.59 -10.55 -4.74
N TYR A 340 28.57 -10.57 -3.83
CA TYR A 340 29.56 -9.49 -3.70
C TYR A 340 30.40 -9.33 -4.97
N ARG A 341 30.82 -10.44 -5.59
CA ARG A 341 31.54 -10.41 -6.88
C ARG A 341 30.70 -9.80 -7.99
N HIS A 342 29.41 -10.12 -8.05
CA HIS A 342 28.50 -9.54 -9.01
C HIS A 342 28.31 -8.03 -8.79
N GLU A 343 28.16 -7.60 -7.55
CA GLU A 343 28.04 -6.19 -7.18
C GLU A 343 29.26 -5.38 -7.59
N VAL A 344 30.47 -5.84 -7.26
CA VAL A 344 31.73 -5.18 -7.68
C VAL A 344 31.83 -5.12 -9.21
N ALA A 345 31.48 -6.20 -9.91
CA ALA A 345 31.50 -6.21 -11.37
C ALA A 345 30.50 -5.21 -12.00
N SER A 346 29.33 -5.06 -11.38
CA SER A 346 28.28 -4.14 -11.82
C SER A 346 28.68 -2.69 -11.56
N LEU A 347 29.24 -2.39 -10.38
CA LEU A 347 29.71 -1.04 -10.03
C LEU A 347 30.81 -0.55 -10.97
N ILE A 348 31.78 -1.41 -11.31
CA ILE A 348 32.82 -1.08 -12.29
C ILE A 348 32.22 -0.79 -13.66
N LYS A 349 31.22 -1.58 -14.08
CA LYS A 349 30.56 -1.38 -15.38
C LYS A 349 29.66 -0.15 -15.45
N CYS A 350 29.09 0.26 -14.32
CA CYS A 350 28.28 1.46 -14.22
C CYS A 350 29.07 2.70 -13.80
N ARG A 351 30.41 2.64 -13.76
CA ARG A 351 31.28 3.71 -13.24
C ARG A 351 31.01 5.08 -13.88
N ASP A 352 30.77 5.12 -15.19
CA ASP A 352 30.63 6.39 -15.92
C ASP A 352 29.33 7.08 -15.47
N THR A 353 28.25 6.32 -15.35
CA THR A 353 26.98 6.80 -14.79
C THR A 353 27.11 7.21 -13.32
N ILE A 354 27.93 6.52 -12.53
CA ILE A 354 28.20 6.88 -11.13
C ILE A 354 28.98 8.20 -11.07
N PHE A 355 29.97 8.40 -11.93
CA PHE A 355 30.72 9.66 -12.03
C PHE A 355 29.85 10.82 -12.49
N ASP A 356 28.98 10.61 -13.48
CA ASP A 356 28.02 11.63 -13.93
C ASP A 356 27.11 12.09 -12.79
N LYS A 357 26.53 11.12 -12.06
CA LYS A 357 25.69 11.41 -10.88
C LYS A 357 26.46 12.12 -9.77
N ALA A 358 27.68 11.70 -9.50
CA ALA A 358 28.53 12.33 -8.49
C ALA A 358 28.91 13.77 -8.89
N ASN A 359 29.17 14.03 -10.17
CA ASN A 359 29.47 15.36 -10.69
C ASN A 359 28.26 16.30 -10.60
N MET A 360 27.07 15.80 -10.93
CA MET A 360 25.81 16.53 -10.72
C MET A 360 25.59 16.85 -9.24
N ALA A 361 25.82 15.88 -8.35
CA ALA A 361 25.71 16.07 -6.91
C ALA A 361 26.71 17.14 -6.40
N ILE A 362 27.97 17.13 -6.84
CA ILE A 362 28.96 18.15 -6.44
C ILE A 362 28.57 19.55 -6.92
N GLN A 363 27.99 19.68 -8.11
CA GLN A 363 27.52 20.98 -8.60
C GLN A 363 26.33 21.48 -7.77
N LYS A 364 25.41 20.59 -7.41
CA LYS A 364 24.24 20.88 -6.59
C LYS A 364 24.60 21.26 -5.15
N GLU A 365 25.61 20.60 -4.57
CA GLU A 365 26.06 20.86 -3.19
C GLU A 365 26.51 22.31 -2.95
N ARG A 366 26.95 23.00 -4.00
CA ARG A 366 27.34 24.42 -3.93
C ARG A 366 26.15 25.35 -3.71
N THR A 367 24.93 24.90 -3.96
CA THR A 367 23.72 25.73 -3.91
C THR A 367 22.62 25.13 -3.02
N GLN A 368 22.63 23.82 -2.76
CA GLN A 368 21.57 23.09 -2.04
C GLN A 368 22.11 21.86 -1.29
N SER A 369 21.36 21.37 -0.30
CA SER A 369 21.64 20.10 0.38
C SER A 369 21.40 18.89 -0.52
N LEU A 370 22.24 17.87 -0.39
CA LEU A 370 22.13 16.63 -1.15
C LEU A 370 21.13 15.65 -0.54
N THR A 371 20.52 14.83 -1.40
CA THR A 371 19.74 13.65 -1.00
C THR A 371 20.65 12.47 -0.66
N ASP A 372 20.12 11.45 0.02
CA ASP A 372 20.87 10.24 0.38
C ASP A 372 21.42 9.50 -0.85
N GLU A 373 20.68 9.50 -1.97
CA GLU A 373 21.11 8.89 -3.23
C GLU A 373 22.27 9.67 -3.89
N GLU A 374 22.21 11.00 -3.85
CA GLU A 374 23.26 11.88 -4.37
C GLU A 374 24.54 11.78 -3.52
N LEU A 375 24.39 11.66 -2.20
CA LEU A 375 25.49 11.41 -1.28
C LEU A 375 26.11 10.03 -1.51
N ALA A 376 25.28 8.99 -1.70
CA ALA A 376 25.75 7.65 -2.02
C ALA A 376 26.53 7.61 -3.35
N ALA A 377 26.06 8.30 -4.39
CA ALA A 377 26.76 8.40 -5.67
C ALA A 377 28.13 9.08 -5.51
N LYS A 378 28.22 10.14 -4.68
CA LYS A 378 29.51 10.78 -4.36
C LYS A 378 30.48 9.83 -3.66
N LEU A 379 30.03 9.12 -2.62
CA LEU A 379 30.85 8.16 -1.89
C LEU A 379 31.31 7.00 -2.80
N GLN A 380 30.42 6.49 -3.65
CA GLN A 380 30.77 5.45 -4.63
C GLN A 380 31.80 5.95 -5.65
N ALA A 381 31.69 7.19 -6.13
CA ALA A 381 32.68 7.79 -7.01
C ALA A 381 34.05 7.96 -6.33
N GLU A 382 34.09 8.37 -5.06
CA GLU A 382 35.34 8.47 -4.29
C GLU A 382 36.03 7.10 -4.13
N GLU A 383 35.25 6.04 -3.89
CA GLU A 383 35.79 4.67 -3.80
C GLU A 383 36.32 4.18 -5.16
N LEU A 384 35.64 4.50 -6.27
CA LEU A 384 36.14 4.22 -7.62
C LEU A 384 37.44 4.99 -7.92
N GLU A 385 37.56 6.23 -7.45
CA GLU A 385 38.78 7.04 -7.59
C GLU A 385 39.95 6.46 -6.79
N LYS A 386 39.72 6.06 -5.53
CA LYS A 386 40.71 5.34 -4.71
C LYS A 386 41.13 4.02 -5.34
N ALA A 387 40.21 3.37 -6.05
CA ALA A 387 40.48 2.14 -6.80
C ALA A 387 41.25 2.37 -8.12
N GLY A 388 41.51 3.62 -8.50
CA GLY A 388 42.35 4.00 -9.63
C GLY A 388 41.61 4.43 -10.90
N PHE A 389 40.27 4.52 -10.86
CA PHE A 389 39.50 5.14 -11.95
C PHE A 389 39.60 6.67 -11.86
N ARG A 390 39.56 7.36 -13.00
CA ARG A 390 39.56 8.82 -13.04
C ARG A 390 38.24 9.30 -13.58
N ARG A 391 37.68 10.35 -12.96
CA ARG A 391 36.64 11.17 -13.59
C ARG A 391 37.24 11.78 -14.85
N GLN A 392 36.53 11.66 -15.97
CA GLN A 392 36.86 12.40 -17.18
C GLN A 392 36.37 13.84 -17.06
#